data_AF-A0A532TVN7-F1
#
_entry.id   AF-A0A532TVN7-F1
#
_cell.length_a   1.000
_cell.length_b   1.000
_cell.length_c   1.000
_cell.angle_alpha   90.00
_cell.angle_beta   90.00
_cell.angle_gamma   90.00
#
_symmetry.space_group_name_H-M   'P 1'
#
loop_
_entity.id
_entity.type
_entity.pdbx_description
1 polymer ?
#
loop_
_entity_poly.entity_id
_entity_poly.type
_entity_poly.pdbx_seq_one_letter_code
_entity_poly.pdbx_strand_id
1 'polypeptide(L)'
;LLGSIISVIFALKKRKPDQSPLKIGIMVGIIGGFLSTIAPTIYICTAYQLPIDWYFIYIAILSITGLVIGSIVGLLMGYYYKKKDAKAKYSKDDEFYQGLIVR
;
A
#
# COMPACT_ATOMS: atom_id res chain seq x y z
N LEU A 1 8.83 1.75 -6.84
CA LEU A 1 8.79 1.89 -5.37
C LEU A 1 8.10 3.17 -4.89
N LEU A 2 8.60 4.38 -5.18
CA LEU A 2 7.98 5.63 -4.74
C LEU A 2 6.50 5.76 -5.16
N GLY A 3 6.17 5.38 -6.40
CA GLY A 3 4.78 5.36 -6.88
C GLY A 3 3.87 4.45 -6.04
N SER A 4 4.33 3.25 -5.70
CA SER A 4 3.58 2.30 -4.83
C SER A 4 3.31 2.89 -3.44
N ILE A 5 4.32 3.53 -2.83
CA ILE A 5 4.17 4.18 -1.52
C ILE A 5 3.14 5.30 -1.59
N ILE A 6 3.20 6.16 -2.62
CA ILE A 6 2.25 7.27 -2.81
C ILE A 6 0.83 6.74 -3.03
N SER A 7 0.66 5.69 -3.84
CA SER A 7 -0.64 5.05 -4.08
C SER A 7 -1.25 4.49 -2.78
N VAL A 8 -0.44 3.81 -1.96
CA VAL A 8 -0.88 3.28 -0.65
C VAL A 8 -1.28 4.42 0.29
N ILE A 9 -0.49 5.49 0.37
CA ILE A 9 -0.81 6.66 1.20
C ILE A 9 -2.12 7.31 0.75
N PHE A 10 -2.29 7.53 -0.55
CA PHE A 10 -3.49 8.17 -1.10
C PHE A 10 -4.74 7.31 -0.86
N ALA A 11 -4.64 6.00 -1.09
CA ALA A 11 -5.75 5.06 -0.84
C ALA A 11 -6.13 5.00 0.64
N LEU A 12 -5.15 4.97 1.55
CA LEU A 12 -5.42 4.96 3.00
C LEU A 12 -5.94 6.29 3.52
N LYS A 13 -5.59 7.42 2.88
CA LYS A 13 -6.07 8.77 3.22
C LYS A 13 -7.50 9.03 2.72
N LYS A 14 -7.88 8.50 1.56
CA LYS A 14 -9.25 8.63 1.00
C LYS A 14 -10.18 7.46 1.34
N ARG A 15 -9.79 6.55 2.24
CA ARG A 15 -10.63 5.41 2.59
C ARG A 15 -11.90 5.85 3.30
N LYS A 16 -12.98 5.08 3.13
CA LYS A 16 -14.19 5.23 3.95
C LYS A 16 -13.89 4.77 5.39
N PRO A 17 -14.49 5.40 6.41
CA PRO A 17 -14.23 5.08 7.82
C PRO A 17 -14.54 3.62 8.19
N ASP A 18 -15.44 2.97 7.46
CA ASP A 18 -15.90 1.60 7.70
C ASP A 18 -14.93 0.54 7.13
N GLN A 19 -14.00 0.96 6.27
CA GLN A 19 -13.09 0.05 5.60
C GLN A 19 -11.83 -0.19 6.43
N SER A 20 -11.46 -1.47 6.58
CA SER A 20 -10.26 -1.85 7.32
C SER A 20 -8.99 -1.30 6.63
N PRO A 21 -8.22 -0.41 7.27
CA PRO A 21 -6.96 0.11 6.71
C PRO A 21 -5.96 -1.00 6.39
N LEU A 22 -5.97 -2.10 7.14
CA LEU A 22 -5.06 -3.20 6.91
C LEU A 22 -5.38 -3.91 5.58
N LYS A 23 -6.66 -4.18 5.30
CA LYS A 23 -7.09 -4.86 4.06
C LYS A 23 -6.80 -3.99 2.84
N ILE A 24 -7.10 -2.70 2.91
CA ILE A 24 -6.80 -1.74 1.83
C ILE A 24 -5.29 -1.60 1.63
N GLY A 25 -4.53 -1.46 2.71
CA GLY A 25 -3.07 -1.32 2.66
C GLY A 25 -2.41 -2.50 1.95
N ILE A 26 -2.78 -3.73 2.31
CA ILE A 26 -2.27 -4.95 1.65
C ILE A 26 -2.68 -5.01 0.18
N MET A 27 -3.96 -4.79 -0.13
CA MET A 27 -4.47 -4.85 -1.51
C MET A 27 -3.78 -3.84 -2.42
N VAL A 28 -3.68 -2.58 -1.98
CA VAL A 28 -3.03 -1.51 -2.74
C VAL A 28 -1.52 -1.72 -2.80
N GLY A 29 -0.91 -2.24 -1.73
CA GLY A 29 0.50 -2.61 -1.69
C GLY A 29 0.86 -3.70 -2.70
N ILE A 30 0.03 -4.75 -2.82
CA ILE A 30 0.18 -5.83 -3.81
C ILE A 30 0.07 -5.27 -5.24
N ILE A 31 -0.99 -4.52 -5.53
CA ILE A 31 -1.23 -3.95 -6.87
C ILE A 31 -0.12 -2.96 -7.24
N GLY A 32 0.23 -2.06 -6.32
CA GLY A 32 1.30 -1.09 -6.53
C GLY A 32 2.67 -1.75 -6.63
N GLY A 33 2.90 -2.82 -5.88
CA GLY A 33 4.09 -3.66 -5.95
C GLY A 33 4.25 -4.27 -7.34
N PHE A 34 3.22 -4.94 -7.83
CA PHE A 34 3.17 -5.51 -9.17
C PHE A 34 3.36 -4.45 -10.27
N LEU A 35 2.59 -3.35 -10.24
CA LEU A 35 2.73 -2.29 -11.25
C LEU A 35 4.13 -1.67 -11.26
N SER A 36 4.82 -1.65 -10.12
CA SER A 36 6.16 -1.09 -10.02
C SER A 36 7.24 -1.92 -10.72
N THR A 37 6.96 -3.17 -11.10
CA THR A 37 7.90 -4.06 -11.80
C THR A 37 7.91 -3.85 -13.31
N ILE A 38 6.87 -3.20 -13.85
CA ILE A 38 6.74 -2.91 -15.29
C ILE A 38 7.89 -2.02 -15.77
N ALA A 39 8.15 -0.91 -15.07
CA ALA A 39 9.20 0.04 -15.44
C ALA A 39 10.62 -0.59 -15.47
N PRO A 40 11.10 -1.29 -14.43
CA PRO A 40 12.41 -1.96 -14.48
C PRO A 40 12.46 -3.09 -15.52
N THR A 41 11.35 -3.81 -15.75
CA THR A 41 11.30 -4.83 -16.82
C THR A 41 11.51 -4.19 -18.19
N ILE A 42 10.79 -3.10 -18.48
CA ILE A 42 10.94 -2.35 -19.74
C ILE A 42 12.39 -1.87 -19.87
N TYR A 43 12.95 -1.27 -18.82
CA TYR A 43 14.33 -0.77 -18.83
C TYR A 43 15.36 -1.86 -19.14
N ILE A 44 15.26 -3.02 -18.51
CA ILE A 44 16.18 -4.14 -18.76
C ILE A 44 16.05 -4.62 -20.20
N CYS A 45 14.81 -4.84 -20.67
CA CYS A 45 14.60 -5.38 -22.02
C CYS A 45 15.06 -4.41 -23.11
N THR A 46 14.86 -3.10 -22.93
CA THR A 46 15.31 -2.08 -23.90
C THR A 46 16.81 -1.85 -23.84
N ALA A 47 17.42 -1.78 -22.65
CA ALA A 47 18.86 -1.53 -22.49
C ALA A 47 19.71 -2.66 -23.08
N TYR A 48 19.26 -3.91 -22.93
CA TYR A 48 19.97 -5.10 -23.44
C TYR A 48 19.45 -5.58 -24.79
N GLN A 49 18.53 -4.85 -25.44
CA GLN A 49 17.92 -5.22 -26.73
C GLN A 49 17.39 -6.66 -26.78
N LEU A 50 16.75 -7.09 -25.68
CA LEU A 50 16.29 -8.47 -25.53
C LEU A 50 14.99 -8.70 -26.33
N PRO A 51 14.80 -9.91 -26.90
CA PRO A 51 13.56 -10.25 -27.56
C PRO A 51 12.39 -10.32 -26.59
N ILE A 52 11.17 -10.23 -27.14
CA ILE A 52 9.93 -10.11 -26.36
C ILE A 52 9.71 -11.27 -25.37
N ASP A 53 10.22 -12.47 -25.66
CA ASP A 53 10.09 -13.62 -24.77
C ASP A 53 10.75 -13.38 -23.41
N TRP A 54 11.89 -12.66 -23.40
CA TRP A 54 12.59 -12.30 -22.17
C TRP A 54 11.81 -11.29 -21.34
N TYR A 55 10.98 -10.45 -21.96
CA TYR A 55 10.10 -9.54 -21.23
C TYR A 55 9.18 -10.31 -20.28
N PHE A 56 8.59 -11.40 -20.74
CA PHE A 56 7.71 -12.24 -19.92
C PHE A 56 8.46 -12.97 -18.80
N ILE A 57 9.70 -13.37 -19.04
CA ILE A 57 10.55 -13.99 -18.00
C ILE A 57 10.91 -12.96 -16.92
N TYR A 58 11.40 -11.79 -17.32
CA TYR A 58 11.79 -10.74 -16.37
C TYR A 58 10.60 -10.19 -15.60
N ILE A 59 9.45 -9.97 -16.24
CA ILE A 59 8.26 -9.51 -15.53
C ILE A 59 7.78 -10.55 -14.52
N ALA A 60 7.86 -11.86 -14.84
CA ALA A 60 7.52 -12.92 -13.91
C ALA A 60 8.46 -12.93 -12.70
N ILE A 61 9.77 -12.90 -12.92
CA ILE A 61 10.77 -12.91 -11.82
C ILE A 61 10.64 -11.64 -10.96
N LEU A 62 10.57 -10.46 -11.58
CA LEU A 62 10.45 -9.20 -10.86
C LEU A 62 9.09 -9.06 -10.19
N SER A 63 8.00 -9.62 -10.75
CA SER A 63 6.68 -9.59 -10.12
C SER A 63 6.68 -10.29 -8.77
N ILE A 64 7.41 -11.41 -8.60
CA ILE A 64 7.50 -12.10 -7.31
C ILE A 64 8.13 -11.17 -6.26
N THR A 65 9.25 -10.52 -6.58
CA THR A 65 9.91 -9.59 -5.65
C THR A 65 9.05 -8.34 -5.40
N GLY A 66 8.42 -7.80 -6.43
CA GLY A 66 7.50 -6.67 -6.35
C GLY A 66 6.28 -6.97 -5.46
N LEU A 67 5.72 -8.18 -5.55
CA LEU A 67 4.61 -8.63 -4.71
C LEU A 67 5.03 -8.77 -3.24
N VAL A 68 6.19 -9.35 -2.97
CA VAL A 68 6.72 -9.49 -1.60
C VAL A 68 6.94 -8.12 -0.96
N ILE A 69 7.68 -7.24 -1.65
CA ILE A 69 7.98 -5.89 -1.13
C ILE A 69 6.70 -5.06 -1.02
N GLY A 70 5.83 -5.11 -2.02
CA GLY A 70 4.54 -4.42 -2.02
C GLY A 70 3.63 -4.85 -0.87
N SER A 71 3.61 -6.15 -0.57
CA SER A 71 2.87 -6.70 0.57
C SER A 71 3.41 -6.17 1.89
N ILE A 72 4.74 -6.19 2.09
CA ILE A 72 5.38 -5.69 3.31
C ILE A 72 5.06 -4.20 3.52
N VAL A 73 5.23 -3.38 2.48
CA VAL A 73 4.95 -1.94 2.53
C VAL A 73 3.46 -1.68 2.82
N GLY A 74 2.57 -2.42 2.16
CA GLY A 74 1.13 -2.35 2.37
C GLY A 74 0.72 -2.71 3.80
N LEU A 75 1.37 -3.72 4.39
CA LEU A 75 1.14 -4.17 5.77
C LEU A 75 1.62 -3.12 6.78
N LEU A 76 2.83 -2.59 6.60
CA LEU A 76 3.40 -1.55 7.46
C LEU A 76 2.54 -0.28 7.45
N MET A 77 2.16 0.19 6.26
CA MET A 77 1.30 1.38 6.12
C MET A 77 -0.12 1.14 6.63
N GLY A 78 -0.71 -0.02 6.33
CA GLY A 78 -2.03 -0.41 6.83
C GLY A 78 -2.07 -0.47 8.36
N TYR A 79 -1.01 -1.01 8.99
CA TYR A 79 -0.88 -1.06 10.44
C TYR A 79 -0.70 0.33 11.06
N TYR A 80 0.14 1.18 10.46
CA TYR A 80 0.33 2.57 10.90
C TYR A 80 -1.00 3.33 10.93
N TYR A 81 -1.79 3.26 9.85
CA TYR A 81 -3.09 3.92 9.78
C TYR A 81 -4.13 3.29 10.70
N LYS A 82 -4.10 1.97 10.94
CA LYS A 82 -4.95 1.31 11.94
C LYS A 82 -4.70 1.90 13.34
N LYS A 83 -3.43 2.07 13.73
CA LYS A 83 -3.07 2.62 15.04
C LYS A 83 -3.42 4.12 15.14
N LYS A 84 -3.26 4.87 14.06
CA LYS A 84 -3.62 6.29 13.98
C LYS A 84 -5.12 6.51 14.18
N ASP A 85 -5.95 5.75 13.48
CA ASP A 85 -7.41 5.85 13.58
C ASP A 85 -7.94 5.39 14.93
N ALA A 86 -7.35 4.34 15.51
CA ALA A 86 -7.70 3.91 16.86
C ALA A 86 -7.49 5.05 17.87
N LYS A 87 -6.31 5.70 17.84
CA LYS A 87 -6.01 6.85 18.70
C LYS A 87 -6.98 8.02 18.49
N ALA A 88 -7.35 8.31 17.24
CA ALA A 88 -8.30 9.38 16.94
C ALA A 88 -9.72 9.07 17.43
N LYS A 89 -10.13 7.79 17.42
CA LYS A 89 -11.42 7.36 17.95
C LYS A 89 -11.47 7.44 19.47
N TYR A 90 -10.46 6.92 20.17
CA TYR A 90 -10.36 7.03 21.63
C TYR A 90 -10.40 8.49 22.12
N SER A 91 -9.68 9.40 21.44
CA SER A 91 -9.71 10.84 21.78
C SER A 91 -11.10 11.47 21.66
N LYS A 92 -11.90 11.08 20.67
CA LYS A 92 -13.26 11.59 20.49
C LYS A 92 -14.25 11.00 21.49
N ASP A 93 -14.10 9.72 21.80
CA ASP A 93 -14.93 9.05 22.79
C ASP A 93 -14.66 9.66 24.18
N ASP A 94 -13.40 9.90 24.54
CA ASP A 94 -13.03 10.57 25.80
C ASP A 94 -13.62 11.98 25.92
N GLU A 95 -13.55 12.81 24.86
CA GLU A 95 -14.19 14.13 24.84
C GLU A 95 -15.71 14.05 24.97
N PHE A 96 -16.34 13.07 24.32
CA PHE A 96 -17.78 12.85 24.42
C PHE A 96 -18.21 12.43 25.84
N TYR A 97 -17.49 11.49 26.46
CA TYR A 97 -17.79 11.05 27.82
C TYR A 97 -17.50 12.13 28.86
N GLN A 98 -16.44 12.93 28.69
CA GLN A 98 -16.18 14.09 29.56
C GLN A 98 -17.30 15.13 29.46
N GLY A 99 -17.87 15.37 28.27
CA GLY A 99 -19.03 16.26 28.10
C GLY A 99 -20.33 15.74 28.75
N LEU A 100 -20.44 14.42 28.95
CA LEU A 100 -21.59 13.77 29.60
C LEU A 100 -21.49 13.76 31.14
N ILE A 101 -20.28 13.75 31.70
CA ILE A 101 -20.05 13.73 33.15
C ILE A 101 -20.17 15.14 33.76
N VAL A 102 -20.00 16.21 32.97
CA VAL A 102 -20.01 17.61 33.44
C VAL A 102 -21.42 18.24 33.39
N ARG A 103 -22.50 17.43 33.33
CA ARG A 103 -23.89 17.92 33.36
C ARG A 103 -24.66 17.45 34.57
#